data_AF-A0A1D2A8N6-F1
#
_entry.id   AF-A0A1D2A8N6-F1
#
_cell.length_a   1.000
_cell.length_b   1.000
_cell.length_c   1.000
_cell.angle_alpha   90.00
_cell.angle_beta   90.00
_cell.angle_gamma   90.00
#
_symmetry.space_group_name_H-M   'P 1'
#
loop_
_entity.id
_entity.type
_entity.pdbx_description
1 polymer ?
#
loop_
_entity_poly.entity_id
_entity_poly.type
_entity_poly.pdbx_seq_one_letter_code
_entity_poly.pdbx_strand_id
1 'polypeptide(L)'
;NDQADDKVPRNTIACKTHEIDPRDVQAAHLSMLARLLHVCRPALIRSPLPWNPSHPSLMPSRRGRNVTASADAKNAPHNMATSDTPKRPEPEPEEAPVRTATKKARKPRSPSPPPPPLYDVSMRAPALPSTAAAATILCWNVAGLRGLLKKDPTAIASLIAREQPHVLCLQEIKLQTSHCDEELHNLLALDPEWQITWNCSTAKKGYSGTAILTRIPPVSTVCGMGSPGHDEEGRVLAAEFDTFYLVTVYVPNSGEGLKRLEYRVGSWDEAFSSFIKKLEARKPVVVCGDLNCARQSIDIHSPKTNLRSAGFTQEERDSFQQRYMDAGWVDAFRTRYPEHTGYTYWSYRFNLRARNKGWRLDYFLVSGSLWPSVYDVFHLHDVMGSDHCPLGLTVRLDEEKGG
;
A
#
# COMPACT_ATOMS: atom_id res chain seq x y z
N ASN A 1 -44.08 38.30 4.26
CA ASN A 1 -44.42 36.94 4.70
C ASN A 1 -44.60 36.07 3.49
N ASP A 2 -43.60 35.29 3.13
CA ASP A 2 -43.68 33.84 3.31
C ASP A 2 -42.35 33.22 2.87
N GLN A 3 -41.63 32.70 3.86
CA GLN A 3 -40.45 31.85 3.69
C GLN A 3 -40.95 30.45 3.30
N ALA A 4 -40.49 29.93 2.17
CA ALA A 4 -40.58 28.51 1.86
C ALA A 4 -39.26 27.85 2.28
N ASP A 5 -39.31 27.11 3.38
CA ASP A 5 -38.26 26.22 3.87
C ASP A 5 -38.11 25.02 2.92
N ASP A 6 -37.06 25.01 2.09
CA ASP A 6 -36.63 23.81 1.38
C ASP A 6 -35.78 22.93 2.32
N LYS A 7 -36.45 22.01 3.03
CA LYS A 7 -35.80 20.91 3.74
C LYS A 7 -35.36 19.83 2.75
N VAL A 8 -34.09 19.85 2.38
CA VAL A 8 -33.40 18.73 1.71
C VAL A 8 -33.35 17.52 2.65
N PRO A 9 -33.76 16.30 2.24
CA PRO A 9 -33.74 15.13 3.11
C PRO A 9 -32.31 14.63 3.35
N ARG A 10 -31.93 14.49 4.62
CA ARG A 10 -30.68 13.83 5.05
C ARG A 10 -30.82 12.30 4.86
N ASN A 11 -30.51 11.79 3.67
CA ASN A 11 -30.23 10.36 3.49
C ASN A 11 -28.79 10.06 3.93
N THR A 12 -28.55 10.10 5.24
CA THR A 12 -27.34 9.55 5.86
C THR A 12 -27.58 8.07 6.12
N ILE A 13 -26.86 7.19 5.41
CA ILE A 13 -26.78 5.77 5.77
C ILE A 13 -25.92 5.71 7.04
N ALA A 14 -26.57 5.57 8.20
CA ALA A 14 -25.88 5.37 9.47
C ALA A 14 -25.06 4.07 9.42
N CYS A 15 -23.76 4.15 9.68
CA CYS A 15 -22.91 2.95 9.83
C CYS A 15 -23.27 2.23 11.12
N LYS A 16 -23.09 0.90 11.15
CA LYS A 16 -23.22 0.12 12.39
C LYS A 16 -22.06 0.47 13.33
N THR A 17 -22.35 1.18 14.40
CA THR A 17 -21.51 1.26 15.59
C THR A 17 -21.97 0.16 16.55
N HIS A 18 -21.06 -0.65 17.08
CA HIS A 18 -21.36 -1.63 18.13
C HIS A 18 -20.69 -1.20 19.43
N GLU A 19 -21.51 -0.91 20.45
CA GLU A 19 -21.08 -0.87 21.85
C GLU A 19 -20.96 -2.31 22.36
N ILE A 20 -19.87 -2.60 23.10
CA ILE A 20 -19.49 -3.96 23.51
C ILE A 20 -20.13 -4.33 24.86
N ASP A 21 -20.68 -5.54 24.99
CA ASP A 21 -21.06 -6.14 26.28
C ASP A 21 -19.79 -6.54 27.05
N PRO A 22 -19.57 -6.05 28.29
CA PRO A 22 -18.38 -6.33 29.09
C PRO A 22 -18.04 -7.81 29.30
N ARG A 23 -19.01 -8.72 29.14
CA ARG A 23 -18.85 -10.16 29.42
C ARG A 23 -18.13 -10.92 28.30
N ASP A 24 -18.23 -10.47 27.06
CA ASP A 24 -17.59 -11.12 25.90
C ASP A 24 -16.07 -10.88 25.87
N VAL A 25 -15.63 -9.74 26.43
CA VAL A 25 -14.22 -9.35 26.58
C VAL A 25 -13.47 -10.34 27.50
N GLN A 26 -14.14 -10.84 28.54
CA GLN A 26 -13.52 -11.70 29.56
C GLN A 26 -13.18 -13.11 29.02
N ALA A 27 -13.99 -13.62 28.09
CA ALA A 27 -13.77 -14.92 27.46
C ALA A 27 -12.59 -14.89 26.45
N ALA A 28 -12.45 -13.80 25.68
CA ALA A 28 -11.33 -13.61 24.76
C ALA A 28 -10.00 -13.45 25.51
N HIS A 29 -10.01 -12.78 26.67
CA HIS A 29 -8.84 -12.53 27.51
C HIS A 29 -8.17 -13.81 28.01
N LEU A 30 -8.95 -14.82 28.43
CA LEU A 30 -8.44 -16.10 28.92
C LEU A 30 -7.80 -16.96 27.82
N SER A 31 -8.36 -16.92 26.61
CA SER A 31 -7.83 -17.65 25.44
C SER A 31 -6.51 -17.08 24.93
N MET A 32 -6.34 -15.76 25.00
CA MET A 32 -5.14 -15.05 24.53
C MET A 32 -3.99 -15.09 25.54
N LEU A 33 -4.26 -14.94 26.84
CA LEU A 33 -3.25 -15.08 27.91
C LEU A 33 -2.61 -16.48 27.90
N ALA A 34 -3.41 -17.52 27.61
CA ALA A 34 -2.91 -18.89 27.46
C ALA A 34 -1.93 -19.05 26.28
N ARG A 35 -2.07 -18.24 25.21
CA ARG A 35 -1.18 -18.24 24.03
C ARG A 35 0.08 -17.40 24.25
N LEU A 36 -0.01 -16.27 24.95
CA LEU A 36 1.13 -15.40 25.27
C LEU A 36 2.10 -16.05 26.27
N LEU A 37 1.59 -16.77 27.28
CA LEU A 37 2.43 -17.44 28.28
C LEU A 37 3.26 -18.60 27.71
N HIS A 38 2.92 -19.13 26.52
CA HIS A 38 3.69 -20.18 25.85
C HIS A 38 4.85 -19.66 24.99
N VAL A 39 4.87 -18.37 24.64
CA VAL A 39 5.86 -17.78 23.73
C VAL A 39 6.97 -17.02 24.48
N CYS A 40 6.71 -16.53 25.69
CA CYS A 40 7.68 -15.80 26.49
C CYS A 40 8.39 -16.69 27.53
N ARG A 41 9.40 -17.46 27.11
CA ARG A 41 10.53 -17.83 28.00
C ARG A 41 11.69 -16.86 27.74
N PRO A 42 12.29 -16.23 28.76
CA PRO A 42 13.32 -15.22 28.54
C PRO A 42 14.65 -15.87 28.11
N ALA A 43 15.17 -15.46 26.94
CA ALA A 43 16.54 -15.72 26.53
C ALA A 43 17.47 -14.75 27.30
N LEU A 44 18.37 -15.33 28.10
CA LEU A 44 19.41 -14.59 28.83
C LEU A 44 20.38 -13.92 27.84
N ILE A 45 20.54 -12.61 28.03
CA ILE A 45 21.44 -11.72 27.29
C ILE A 45 22.90 -12.10 27.59
N ARG A 46 23.68 -12.40 26.54
CA ARG A 46 25.15 -12.41 26.59
C ARG A 46 25.69 -11.28 25.70
N SER A 47 26.59 -10.48 26.27
CA SER A 47 27.22 -9.28 25.71
C SER A 47 28.03 -9.54 24.42
N PRO A 48 28.22 -8.52 23.55
CA PRO A 48 28.96 -8.69 22.29
C PRO A 48 30.48 -8.53 22.48
N LEU A 49 31.26 -9.39 21.80
CA LEU A 49 32.71 -9.23 21.61
C LEU A 49 33.00 -8.56 20.25
N PRO A 50 34.09 -7.79 20.12
CA PRO A 50 34.35 -6.92 18.96
C PRO A 50 34.98 -7.66 17.76
N TRP A 51 34.64 -7.15 16.57
CA TRP A 51 35.16 -7.56 15.26
C TRP A 51 36.57 -7.00 15.03
N ASN A 52 37.50 -7.81 14.50
CA ASN A 52 38.80 -7.34 13.99
C ASN A 52 39.13 -8.04 12.64
N PRO A 53 39.52 -7.32 11.56
CA PRO A 53 39.80 -7.91 10.25
C PRO A 53 41.31 -8.00 9.93
N SER A 54 41.78 -9.15 9.45
CA SER A 54 43.07 -9.25 8.72
C SER A 54 43.31 -10.61 8.03
N HIS A 55 43.13 -10.64 6.70
CA HIS A 55 43.96 -11.29 5.64
C HIS A 55 44.28 -12.83 5.65
N PRO A 56 44.82 -13.44 4.55
CA PRO A 56 44.16 -13.80 3.29
C PRO A 56 44.40 -15.27 2.82
N SER A 57 43.69 -15.68 1.74
CA SER A 57 44.08 -16.64 0.66
C SER A 57 44.73 -17.99 1.02
N LEU A 58 44.14 -19.10 0.53
CA LEU A 58 44.81 -20.10 -0.34
C LEU A 58 43.84 -21.18 -0.84
N MET A 59 43.79 -21.33 -2.18
CA MET A 59 43.23 -22.50 -2.89
C MET A 59 44.11 -23.74 -2.67
N PRO A 60 43.58 -24.95 -2.91
CA PRO A 60 44.28 -25.82 -3.85
C PRO A 60 43.38 -26.64 -4.80
N SER A 61 43.97 -26.96 -5.94
CA SER A 61 43.41 -27.74 -7.06
C SER A 61 43.83 -29.23 -7.05
N ARG A 62 42.90 -30.07 -7.56
CA ARG A 62 43.05 -31.32 -8.36
C ARG A 62 43.85 -32.55 -7.84
N ARG A 63 43.15 -33.70 -7.85
CA ARG A 63 43.46 -35.08 -8.35
C ARG A 63 42.42 -36.03 -7.71
N GLY A 64 41.79 -37.07 -8.26
CA GLY A 64 41.93 -37.88 -9.49
C GLY A 64 41.89 -39.38 -9.12
N ARG A 65 40.96 -40.17 -9.71
CA ARG A 65 40.77 -41.65 -9.70
C ARG A 65 40.09 -42.28 -8.46
N ASN A 66 39.33 -43.39 -8.52
CA ASN A 66 38.73 -44.22 -9.59
C ASN A 66 37.65 -45.14 -8.96
N VAL A 67 36.57 -45.39 -9.73
CA VAL A 67 35.89 -46.68 -10.02
C VAL A 67 35.53 -47.66 -8.88
N THR A 68 34.23 -48.00 -8.78
CA THR A 68 33.68 -49.37 -9.02
C THR A 68 32.19 -49.32 -9.35
N ALA A 69 31.76 -50.28 -10.17
CA ALA A 69 30.48 -50.38 -10.86
C ALA A 69 29.55 -51.44 -10.25
N SER A 70 28.26 -51.36 -10.61
CA SER A 70 27.24 -52.43 -10.62
C SER A 70 25.89 -51.75 -10.97
N ALA A 71 24.96 -52.25 -11.79
CA ALA A 71 24.88 -53.24 -12.85
C ALA A 71 23.48 -53.02 -13.50
N ASP A 72 23.38 -53.20 -14.83
CA ASP A 72 22.27 -53.72 -15.67
C ASP A 72 20.83 -53.86 -15.07
N ALA A 73 19.70 -53.71 -15.78
CA ALA A 73 19.41 -53.76 -17.22
C ALA A 73 17.91 -53.47 -17.53
N LYS A 74 17.68 -52.99 -18.77
CA LYS A 74 16.63 -53.36 -19.77
C LYS A 74 15.13 -53.14 -19.48
N ASN A 75 14.46 -52.37 -20.35
CA ASN A 75 13.73 -52.92 -21.52
C ASN A 75 13.12 -51.81 -22.42
N ALA A 76 13.18 -52.04 -23.74
CA ALA A 76 12.40 -51.38 -24.79
C ALA A 76 11.42 -52.39 -25.42
N PRO A 77 10.53 -51.98 -26.34
CA PRO A 77 10.74 -52.45 -27.72
C PRO A 77 10.40 -51.46 -28.85
N HIS A 78 10.91 -51.85 -30.02
CA HIS A 78 10.90 -51.24 -31.36
C HIS A 78 9.55 -51.30 -32.11
N ASN A 79 9.46 -50.51 -33.19
CA ASN A 79 8.93 -50.99 -34.48
C ASN A 79 9.69 -50.38 -35.67
N MET A 80 9.94 -51.22 -36.68
CA MET A 80 10.59 -50.96 -37.98
C MET A 80 9.53 -50.82 -39.09
N ALA A 81 9.85 -50.09 -40.15
CA ALA A 81 9.47 -50.43 -41.53
C ALA A 81 10.38 -49.72 -42.56
N THR A 82 10.54 -50.36 -43.70
CA THR A 82 11.60 -50.33 -44.74
C THR A 82 11.26 -49.49 -45.99
N SER A 83 12.26 -49.05 -46.78
CA SER A 83 12.41 -49.37 -48.24
C SER A 83 13.42 -48.45 -49.00
N ASP A 84 13.92 -48.96 -50.13
CA ASP A 84 15.18 -48.72 -50.86
C ASP A 84 15.30 -47.53 -51.86
N THR A 85 16.55 -47.01 -51.99
CA THR A 85 17.31 -46.49 -53.20
C THR A 85 16.79 -45.34 -54.10
N PRO A 86 17.63 -44.67 -54.96
CA PRO A 86 19.08 -44.38 -54.97
C PRO A 86 19.45 -42.87 -55.19
N LYS A 87 20.73 -42.53 -54.98
CA LYS A 87 21.35 -41.18 -55.13
C LYS A 87 21.32 -40.61 -56.57
N ARG A 88 21.01 -39.31 -56.69
CA ARG A 88 21.36 -38.42 -57.83
C ARG A 88 22.11 -37.18 -57.27
N PRO A 89 23.18 -36.68 -57.92
CA PRO A 89 23.95 -35.55 -57.38
C PRO A 89 23.23 -34.22 -57.62
N GLU A 90 23.15 -33.39 -56.58
CA GLU A 90 22.69 -32.00 -56.64
C GLU A 90 23.80 -31.09 -57.17
N PRO A 91 23.47 -30.04 -57.96
CA PRO A 91 24.43 -29.04 -58.41
C PRO A 91 24.73 -28.01 -57.31
N GLU A 92 25.96 -27.48 -57.30
CA GLU A 92 26.44 -26.47 -56.35
C GLU A 92 25.61 -25.17 -56.40
N PRO A 93 25.30 -24.53 -55.25
CA PRO A 93 24.66 -23.24 -55.23
C PRO A 93 25.68 -22.09 -55.33
N GLU A 94 25.37 -21.18 -56.24
CA GLU A 94 25.99 -19.88 -56.54
C GLU A 94 26.11 -18.98 -55.27
N GLU A 95 27.28 -18.37 -55.04
CA GLU A 95 27.51 -17.43 -53.93
C GLU A 95 26.77 -16.09 -54.13
N ALA A 96 25.86 -15.76 -53.20
CA ALA A 96 25.26 -14.43 -53.10
C ALA A 96 26.16 -13.44 -52.32
N PRO A 97 26.20 -12.15 -52.66
CA PRO A 97 27.15 -11.21 -52.07
C PRO A 97 26.80 -10.85 -50.62
N VAL A 98 27.81 -10.97 -49.75
CA VAL A 98 27.76 -10.58 -48.33
C VAL A 98 27.58 -9.06 -48.20
N ARG A 99 26.40 -8.62 -47.77
CA ARG A 99 26.18 -7.24 -47.29
C ARG A 99 26.88 -7.06 -45.94
N THR A 100 27.99 -6.36 -45.92
CA THR A 100 28.67 -5.90 -44.70
C THR A 100 27.85 -4.80 -44.03
N ALA A 101 27.14 -5.15 -42.95
CA ALA A 101 26.50 -4.17 -42.08
C ALA A 101 27.57 -3.39 -41.29
N THR A 102 27.79 -2.13 -41.65
CA THR A 102 28.62 -1.21 -40.88
C THR A 102 27.96 -0.92 -39.53
N LYS A 103 28.59 -1.42 -38.45
CA LYS A 103 28.23 -1.05 -37.07
C LYS A 103 28.48 0.46 -36.88
N LYS A 104 27.43 1.28 -36.98
CA LYS A 104 27.48 2.67 -36.51
C LYS A 104 27.87 2.67 -35.03
N ALA A 105 29.02 3.25 -34.72
CA ALA A 105 29.45 3.48 -33.34
C ALA A 105 28.35 4.24 -32.58
N ARG A 106 27.81 3.65 -31.52
CA ARG A 106 26.91 4.35 -30.59
C ARG A 106 27.70 5.52 -30.01
N LYS A 107 27.24 6.75 -30.26
CA LYS A 107 27.72 7.93 -29.52
C LYS A 107 27.68 7.60 -28.02
N PRO A 108 28.73 7.95 -27.24
CA PRO A 108 28.72 7.74 -25.81
C PRO A 108 27.48 8.43 -25.25
N ARG A 109 26.60 7.67 -24.61
CA ARG A 109 25.44 8.23 -23.92
C ARG A 109 26.01 9.14 -22.83
N SER A 110 25.59 10.40 -22.83
CA SER A 110 25.81 11.30 -21.70
C SER A 110 25.41 10.56 -20.42
N PRO A 111 26.20 10.63 -19.34
CA PRO A 111 25.86 9.97 -18.09
C PRO A 111 24.45 10.42 -17.69
N SER A 112 23.58 9.45 -17.39
CA SER A 112 22.25 9.76 -16.86
C SER A 112 22.42 10.52 -15.54
N PRO A 113 21.56 11.51 -15.25
CA PRO A 113 21.56 12.16 -13.95
C PRO A 113 21.45 11.09 -12.84
N PRO A 114 22.04 11.35 -11.66
CA PRO A 114 21.93 10.43 -10.53
C PRO A 114 20.44 10.19 -10.20
N PRO A 115 20.09 9.00 -9.69
CA PRO A 115 18.74 8.75 -9.24
C PRO A 115 18.36 9.73 -8.12
N PRO A 116 17.09 10.13 -8.01
CA PRO A 116 16.66 10.99 -6.90
C PRO A 116 16.98 10.34 -5.54
N PRO A 117 17.26 11.14 -4.51
CA PRO A 117 17.50 10.61 -3.16
C PRO A 117 16.26 9.86 -2.65
N LEU A 118 16.50 8.78 -1.91
CA LEU A 118 15.42 8.06 -1.24
C LEU A 118 15.03 8.83 0.03
N TYR A 119 13.72 8.93 0.30
CA TYR A 119 13.25 9.27 1.63
C TYR A 119 13.68 8.19 2.62
N ASP A 120 14.15 8.62 3.78
CA ASP A 120 14.54 7.77 4.89
C ASP A 120 13.84 8.20 6.19
N VAL A 121 13.60 7.24 7.09
CA VAL A 121 12.92 7.50 8.38
C VAL A 121 13.69 8.45 9.30
N SER A 122 15.00 8.64 9.10
CA SER A 122 15.77 9.68 9.79
C SER A 122 15.36 11.11 9.43
N MET A 123 14.61 11.30 8.34
CA MET A 123 14.10 12.60 7.91
C MET A 123 12.79 13.01 8.61
N ARG A 124 12.29 12.20 9.55
CA ARG A 124 11.11 12.51 10.35
C ARG A 124 11.31 13.75 11.21
N ALA A 125 10.24 14.50 11.43
CA ALA A 125 10.26 15.55 12.42
C ALA A 125 10.49 14.95 13.82
N PRO A 126 11.12 15.70 14.75
CA PRO A 126 11.22 15.28 16.14
C PRO A 126 9.84 14.98 16.73
N ALA A 127 9.74 13.93 17.54
CA ALA A 127 8.49 13.60 18.22
C ALA A 127 8.00 14.80 19.05
N LEU A 128 6.72 15.13 18.90
CA LEU A 128 6.08 16.12 19.76
C LEU A 128 5.92 15.56 21.18
N PRO A 129 5.95 16.41 22.21
CA PRO A 129 5.63 15.97 23.57
C PRO A 129 4.19 15.45 23.62
N SER A 130 3.91 14.52 24.52
CA SER A 130 2.56 13.93 24.69
C SER A 130 1.48 14.95 25.08
N THR A 131 1.89 16.13 25.55
CA THR A 131 1.00 17.25 25.91
C THR A 131 0.66 18.17 24.74
N ALA A 132 1.33 18.04 23.58
CA ALA A 132 1.01 18.86 22.41
C ALA A 132 -0.37 18.49 21.89
N ALA A 133 -1.22 19.48 21.58
CA ALA A 133 -2.48 19.18 20.91
C ALA A 133 -2.18 18.88 19.43
N ALA A 134 -1.91 17.60 19.16
CA ALA A 134 -1.64 17.11 17.83
C ALA A 134 -2.27 15.72 17.66
N ALA A 135 -2.75 15.44 16.46
CA ALA A 135 -3.21 14.12 16.06
C ALA A 135 -2.20 13.51 15.10
N THR A 136 -1.81 12.26 15.38
CA THR A 136 -1.05 11.42 14.46
C THR A 136 -1.98 10.39 13.84
N ILE A 137 -2.06 10.41 12.52
CA ILE A 137 -2.90 9.54 11.70
C ILE A 137 -1.97 8.62 10.91
N LEU A 138 -2.19 7.31 11.00
CA LEU A 138 -1.54 6.34 10.12
C LEU A 138 -2.53 5.82 9.10
N CYS A 139 -2.04 5.51 7.90
CA CYS A 139 -2.81 4.74 6.93
C CYS A 139 -1.99 3.58 6.35
N TRP A 140 -2.63 2.44 6.12
CA TRP A 140 -1.96 1.26 5.56
C TRP A 140 -2.92 0.38 4.74
N ASN A 141 -2.59 0.18 3.45
CA ASN A 141 -3.17 -0.90 2.67
C ASN A 141 -2.56 -2.23 3.15
N VAL A 142 -3.35 -3.05 3.84
CA VAL A 142 -2.88 -4.31 4.45
C VAL A 142 -2.94 -5.50 3.48
N ALA A 143 -3.44 -5.29 2.25
CA ALA A 143 -3.60 -6.32 1.22
C ALA A 143 -4.37 -7.59 1.66
N GLY A 144 -5.17 -7.49 2.72
CA GLY A 144 -5.93 -8.57 3.35
C GLY A 144 -5.53 -8.77 4.81
N LEU A 145 -6.38 -8.30 5.71
CA LEU A 145 -6.09 -8.24 7.14
C LEU A 145 -5.82 -9.61 7.76
N ARG A 146 -6.67 -10.61 7.48
CA ARG A 146 -6.45 -11.99 7.96
C ARG A 146 -5.15 -12.59 7.45
N GLY A 147 -4.77 -12.26 6.21
CA GLY A 147 -3.52 -12.73 5.61
C GLY A 147 -2.29 -12.13 6.31
N LEU A 148 -2.37 -10.85 6.68
CA LEU A 148 -1.37 -10.18 7.50
C LEU A 148 -1.25 -10.84 8.88
N LEU A 149 -2.37 -10.98 9.59
CA LEU A 149 -2.39 -11.50 10.98
C LEU A 149 -2.05 -12.97 11.08
N LYS A 150 -2.34 -13.77 10.05
CA LYS A 150 -1.90 -15.15 9.98
C LYS A 150 -0.37 -15.28 9.89
N LYS A 151 0.30 -14.32 9.22
CA LYS A 151 1.76 -14.30 9.11
C LYS A 151 2.40 -13.75 10.37
N ASP A 152 1.83 -12.68 10.92
CA ASP A 152 2.27 -12.04 12.15
C ASP A 152 1.05 -11.53 12.93
N PRO A 153 0.61 -12.27 13.97
CA PRO A 153 -0.54 -11.88 14.80
C PRO A 153 -0.36 -10.55 15.53
N THR A 154 0.88 -10.08 15.66
CA THR A 154 1.23 -8.85 16.38
C THR A 154 1.39 -7.63 15.48
N ALA A 155 1.30 -7.79 14.15
CA ALA A 155 1.69 -6.75 13.19
C ALA A 155 1.04 -5.37 13.46
N ILE A 156 -0.27 -5.36 13.74
CA ILE A 156 -1.01 -4.12 14.03
C ILE A 156 -0.69 -3.59 15.43
N ALA A 157 -0.68 -4.46 16.44
CA ALA A 157 -0.38 -4.07 17.83
C ALA A 157 1.05 -3.51 17.97
N SER A 158 2.02 -4.14 17.31
CA SER A 158 3.42 -3.68 17.26
C SER A 158 3.55 -2.32 16.57
N LEU A 159 2.80 -2.09 15.48
CA LEU A 159 2.77 -0.80 14.80
C LEU A 159 2.17 0.30 15.69
N ILE A 160 1.05 0.02 16.36
CA ILE A 160 0.39 0.94 17.30
C ILE A 160 1.32 1.24 18.47
N ALA A 161 1.95 0.24 19.07
CA ALA A 161 2.88 0.42 20.18
C ALA A 161 4.11 1.25 19.77
N ARG A 162 4.61 1.08 18.54
CA ARG A 162 5.78 1.79 18.03
C ARG A 162 5.49 3.26 17.72
N GLU A 163 4.38 3.53 17.03
CA GLU A 163 4.10 4.86 16.48
C GLU A 163 3.11 5.67 17.33
N GLN A 164 2.43 5.03 18.29
CA GLN A 164 1.41 5.63 19.16
C GLN A 164 0.42 6.55 18.42
N PRO A 165 -0.24 6.06 17.34
CA PRO A 165 -1.15 6.88 16.58
C PRO A 165 -2.45 7.14 17.34
N HIS A 166 -3.09 8.26 17.00
CA HIS A 166 -4.43 8.59 17.46
C HIS A 166 -5.51 7.98 16.56
N VAL A 167 -5.17 7.78 15.28
CA VAL A 167 -6.04 7.18 14.27
C VAL A 167 -5.23 6.24 13.38
N LEU A 168 -5.79 5.08 13.05
CA LEU A 168 -5.25 4.11 12.09
C LEU A 168 -6.30 3.78 11.04
N CYS A 169 -5.99 4.10 9.79
CA CYS A 169 -6.82 3.82 8.63
C CYS A 169 -6.29 2.60 7.87
N LEU A 170 -7.14 1.60 7.64
CA LEU A 170 -6.78 0.39 6.91
C LEU A 170 -7.53 0.31 5.59
N GLN A 171 -6.83 -0.09 4.53
CA GLN A 171 -7.38 -0.39 3.22
C GLN A 171 -7.16 -1.86 2.84
N GLU A 172 -8.00 -2.38 1.95
CA GLU A 172 -8.03 -3.80 1.57
C GLU A 172 -8.08 -4.75 2.78
N ILE A 173 -8.94 -4.46 3.76
CA ILE A 173 -9.14 -5.39 4.89
C ILE A 173 -9.62 -6.77 4.42
N LYS A 174 -10.32 -6.83 3.27
CA LYS A 174 -10.86 -8.06 2.62
C LYS A 174 -11.70 -8.91 3.57
N LEU A 175 -12.38 -8.26 4.50
CA LEU A 175 -13.32 -8.89 5.43
C LEU A 175 -14.73 -8.95 4.82
N GLN A 176 -15.61 -9.65 5.53
CA GLN A 176 -17.06 -9.60 5.33
C GLN A 176 -17.65 -9.18 6.67
N THR A 177 -18.89 -8.69 6.69
CA THR A 177 -19.57 -8.29 7.93
C THR A 177 -19.45 -9.36 9.03
N SER A 178 -19.65 -10.64 8.69
CA SER A 178 -19.54 -11.75 9.64
C SER A 178 -18.15 -11.98 10.22
N HIS A 179 -17.08 -11.44 9.62
CA HIS A 179 -15.71 -11.53 10.13
C HIS A 179 -15.30 -10.30 10.93
N CYS A 180 -15.99 -9.17 10.76
CA CYS A 180 -15.53 -7.89 11.30
C CYS A 180 -15.53 -7.91 12.82
N ASP A 181 -16.61 -8.44 13.42
CA ASP A 181 -16.73 -8.44 14.87
C ASP A 181 -15.61 -9.27 15.51
N GLU A 182 -15.32 -10.46 14.98
CA GLU A 182 -14.23 -11.29 15.50
C GLU A 182 -12.86 -10.67 15.20
N GLU A 183 -12.55 -10.36 13.94
CA GLU A 183 -11.18 -9.99 13.55
C GLU A 183 -10.79 -8.58 14.02
N LEU A 184 -11.69 -7.59 13.85
CA LEU A 184 -11.40 -6.20 14.20
C LEU A 184 -11.50 -5.94 15.71
N HIS A 185 -12.44 -6.57 16.42
CA HIS A 185 -12.45 -6.43 17.88
C HIS A 185 -11.35 -7.25 18.53
N ASN A 186 -11.02 -8.46 18.05
CA ASN A 186 -9.88 -9.21 18.61
C ASN A 186 -8.53 -8.52 18.37
N LEU A 187 -8.40 -7.79 17.25
CA LEU A 187 -7.25 -6.92 16.97
C LEU A 187 -6.99 -5.87 18.06
N LEU A 188 -8.06 -5.37 18.68
CA LEU A 188 -8.04 -4.31 19.70
C LEU A 188 -8.53 -4.78 21.07
N ALA A 189 -8.63 -6.09 21.30
CA ALA A 189 -9.04 -6.69 22.59
C ALA A 189 -8.07 -6.36 23.76
N LEU A 190 -7.10 -5.48 23.53
CA LEU A 190 -6.11 -5.00 24.48
C LEU A 190 -6.40 -3.58 25.00
N ASP A 191 -7.29 -2.81 24.38
CA ASP A 191 -7.49 -1.41 24.75
C ASP A 191 -8.90 -0.89 24.41
N PRO A 192 -9.79 -0.74 25.42
CA PRO A 192 -11.17 -0.27 25.22
C PRO A 192 -11.25 1.19 24.75
N GLU A 193 -10.15 1.94 24.73
CA GLU A 193 -10.13 3.32 24.23
C GLU A 193 -10.26 3.41 22.71
N TRP A 194 -10.02 2.31 21.97
CA TRP A 194 -10.17 2.32 20.53
C TRP A 194 -11.60 2.07 20.07
N GLN A 195 -12.11 3.00 19.26
CA GLN A 195 -13.34 2.84 18.49
C GLN A 195 -13.02 2.38 17.08
N ILE A 196 -13.86 1.51 16.52
CA ILE A 196 -13.69 0.95 15.18
C ILE A 196 -14.91 1.22 14.34
N THR A 197 -14.70 1.78 13.15
CA THR A 197 -15.70 1.80 12.09
C THR A 197 -15.13 1.11 10.85
N TRP A 198 -15.93 0.34 10.16
CA TRP A 198 -15.51 -0.41 8.98
C TRP A 198 -16.57 -0.34 7.87
N ASN A 199 -16.11 -0.49 6.64
CA ASN A 199 -16.94 -0.57 5.45
C ASN A 199 -16.43 -1.73 4.57
N CYS A 200 -17.22 -2.81 4.47
CA CYS A 200 -16.85 -4.01 3.73
C CYS A 200 -17.53 -4.06 2.37
N SER A 201 -16.86 -4.68 1.39
CA SER A 201 -17.45 -4.97 0.09
C SER A 201 -18.65 -5.91 0.22
N THR A 202 -19.80 -5.46 -0.26
CA THR A 202 -21.02 -6.26 -0.46
C THR A 202 -21.08 -6.83 -1.89
N ALA A 203 -20.41 -6.17 -2.86
CA ALA A 203 -20.34 -6.61 -4.25
C ALA A 203 -19.55 -7.92 -4.43
N LYS A 204 -18.48 -8.12 -3.65
CA LYS A 204 -17.62 -9.30 -3.76
C LYS A 204 -17.03 -9.70 -2.40
N LYS A 205 -17.10 -11.01 -2.10
CA LYS A 205 -16.51 -11.62 -0.91
C LYS A 205 -14.97 -11.54 -0.94
N GLY A 206 -14.35 -11.19 0.19
CA GLY A 206 -12.88 -11.19 0.33
C GLY A 206 -12.20 -10.14 -0.55
N TYR A 207 -12.88 -9.02 -0.81
CA TYR A 207 -12.46 -7.99 -1.74
C TYR A 207 -12.54 -6.62 -1.09
N SER A 208 -11.58 -5.73 -1.40
CA SER A 208 -11.60 -4.33 -0.97
C SER A 208 -11.84 -4.19 0.54
N GLY A 209 -12.56 -3.14 0.94
CA GLY A 209 -12.94 -2.84 2.31
C GLY A 209 -11.98 -1.87 2.99
N THR A 210 -12.54 -1.05 3.87
CA THR A 210 -11.82 -0.01 4.63
C THR A 210 -12.20 -0.04 6.09
N ALA A 211 -11.31 0.41 6.97
CA ALA A 211 -11.58 0.60 8.38
C ALA A 211 -10.87 1.84 8.93
N ILE A 212 -11.49 2.49 9.91
CA ILE A 212 -10.89 3.52 10.76
C ILE A 212 -10.94 3.00 12.19
N LEU A 213 -9.77 2.89 12.80
CA LEU A 213 -9.59 2.67 14.22
C LEU A 213 -9.16 4.01 14.82
N THR A 214 -9.78 4.47 15.90
CA THR A 214 -9.40 5.74 16.53
C THR A 214 -9.58 5.75 18.05
N ARG A 215 -8.69 6.45 18.75
CA ARG A 215 -8.85 6.79 20.18
C ARG A 215 -9.58 8.11 20.41
N ILE A 216 -9.72 8.93 19.36
CA ILE A 216 -10.44 10.19 19.40
C ILE A 216 -11.87 9.87 18.96
N PRO A 217 -12.90 10.07 19.81
CA PRO A 217 -14.28 9.82 19.40
C PRO A 217 -14.65 10.71 18.20
N PRO A 218 -15.05 10.16 17.05
CA PRO A 218 -15.53 10.96 15.94
C PRO A 218 -16.93 11.51 16.25
N VAL A 219 -17.22 12.71 15.76
CA VAL A 219 -18.55 13.33 15.81
C VAL A 219 -19.55 12.51 14.99
N SER A 220 -19.11 12.02 13.83
CA SER A 220 -19.92 11.15 12.97
C SER A 220 -19.04 10.32 12.04
N THR A 221 -19.60 9.25 11.48
CA THR A 221 -18.94 8.44 10.46
C THR A 221 -19.87 8.17 9.29
N VAL A 222 -19.32 8.16 8.07
CA VAL A 222 -20.06 7.92 6.82
C VAL A 222 -19.38 6.83 6.01
N CYS A 223 -20.12 5.78 5.69
CA CYS A 223 -19.66 4.66 4.87
C CYS A 223 -20.05 4.93 3.41
N GLY A 224 -19.06 5.01 2.52
CA GLY A 224 -19.28 5.33 1.11
C GLY A 224 -19.37 6.84 0.82
N MET A 225 -19.71 7.16 -0.41
CA MET A 225 -19.83 8.53 -0.94
C MET A 225 -21.28 8.96 -1.16
N GLY A 226 -22.25 8.06 -0.92
CA GLY A 226 -23.65 8.27 -1.23
C GLY A 226 -23.95 8.16 -2.73
N SER A 227 -23.17 7.35 -3.45
CA SER A 227 -23.27 7.18 -4.91
C SER A 227 -23.50 5.69 -5.24
N PRO A 228 -24.76 5.28 -5.51
CA PRO A 228 -25.08 3.90 -5.88
C PRO A 228 -24.23 3.41 -7.06
N GLY A 229 -23.68 2.20 -6.99
CA GLY A 229 -22.73 1.64 -7.96
C GLY A 229 -21.24 1.87 -7.64
N HIS A 230 -20.92 2.74 -6.68
CA HIS A 230 -19.55 2.91 -6.16
C HIS A 230 -19.38 2.36 -4.73
N ASP A 231 -20.43 2.41 -3.93
CA ASP A 231 -20.36 2.18 -2.49
C ASP A 231 -20.35 0.68 -2.12
N GLU A 232 -20.79 -0.20 -3.02
CA GLU A 232 -20.88 -1.64 -2.79
C GLU A 232 -19.51 -2.32 -2.67
N GLU A 233 -18.43 -1.66 -3.10
CA GLU A 233 -17.07 -2.16 -2.97
C GLU A 233 -16.41 -1.77 -1.63
N GLY A 234 -17.07 -0.99 -0.76
CA GLY A 234 -16.54 -0.67 0.59
C GLY A 234 -15.26 0.19 0.58
N ARG A 235 -15.10 1.03 -0.45
CA ARG A 235 -13.85 1.73 -0.78
C ARG A 235 -13.59 3.03 -0.04
N VAL A 236 -14.63 3.61 0.56
CA VAL A 236 -14.57 4.93 1.19
C VAL A 236 -15.20 4.83 2.57
N LEU A 237 -14.52 5.41 3.56
CA LEU A 237 -15.05 5.62 4.89
C LEU A 237 -14.55 6.98 5.38
N ALA A 238 -15.47 7.82 5.84
CA ALA A 238 -15.17 9.13 6.38
C ALA A 238 -15.52 9.19 7.87
N ALA A 239 -14.68 9.85 8.66
CA ALA A 239 -14.92 10.20 10.05
C ALA A 239 -14.85 11.73 10.19
N GLU A 240 -15.83 12.31 10.86
CA GLU A 240 -15.84 13.72 11.24
C GLU A 240 -15.22 13.88 12.61
N PHE A 241 -14.19 14.73 12.72
CA PHE A 241 -13.68 15.22 14.00
C PHE A 241 -14.08 16.69 14.17
N ASP A 242 -13.80 17.26 15.34
CA ASP A 242 -14.16 18.65 15.65
C ASP A 242 -13.58 19.64 14.63
N THR A 243 -12.31 19.46 14.25
CA THR A 243 -11.56 20.40 13.42
C THR A 243 -11.41 20.00 11.96
N PHE A 244 -11.56 18.72 11.60
CA PHE A 244 -11.41 18.24 10.22
C PHE A 244 -12.21 16.96 9.95
N TYR A 245 -12.43 16.64 8.68
CA TYR A 245 -12.85 15.30 8.23
C TYR A 245 -11.63 14.45 7.88
N LEU A 246 -11.62 13.19 8.31
CA LEU A 246 -10.69 12.18 7.83
C LEU A 246 -11.40 11.23 6.87
N VAL A 247 -10.86 11.04 5.67
CA VAL A 247 -11.40 10.13 4.66
C VAL A 247 -10.35 9.08 4.34
N THR A 248 -10.61 7.83 4.71
CA THR A 248 -9.82 6.69 4.23
C THR A 248 -10.39 6.18 2.91
N VAL A 249 -9.51 5.95 1.93
CA VAL A 249 -9.93 5.52 0.59
C VAL A 249 -9.05 4.43 0.01
N TYR A 250 -9.68 3.46 -0.67
CA TYR A 250 -9.03 2.48 -1.53
C TYR A 250 -9.58 2.62 -2.95
N VAL A 251 -8.84 3.32 -3.80
CA VAL A 251 -9.33 3.66 -5.12
C VAL A 251 -9.27 2.47 -6.08
N PRO A 252 -10.26 2.23 -6.97
CA PRO A 252 -10.21 1.12 -7.92
C PRO A 252 -8.93 1.13 -8.75
N ASN A 253 -8.21 0.01 -8.74
CA ASN A 253 -7.15 -0.22 -9.71
C ASN A 253 -7.77 -0.46 -11.11
N SER A 254 -7.19 0.15 -12.15
CA SER A 254 -7.65 -0.02 -13.54
C SER A 254 -7.53 -1.45 -14.06
N GLY A 255 -6.79 -2.30 -13.37
CA GLY A 255 -6.72 -3.74 -13.57
C GLY A 255 -5.87 -4.16 -14.76
N GLU A 256 -5.70 -5.48 -14.90
CA GLU A 256 -4.98 -6.08 -16.02
C GLU A 256 -5.67 -5.73 -17.35
N GLY A 257 -4.87 -5.32 -18.33
CA GLY A 257 -5.38 -4.87 -19.63
C GLY A 257 -6.20 -3.57 -19.55
N LEU A 258 -6.12 -2.83 -18.44
CA LEU A 258 -6.81 -1.55 -18.21
C LEU A 258 -8.35 -1.68 -18.29
N LYS A 259 -8.89 -2.85 -17.99
CA LYS A 259 -10.33 -3.18 -18.11
C LYS A 259 -11.26 -2.25 -17.32
N ARG A 260 -10.77 -1.67 -16.22
CA ARG A 260 -11.54 -0.75 -15.36
C ARG A 260 -11.13 0.71 -15.54
N LEU A 261 -10.24 1.04 -16.49
CA LEU A 261 -9.74 2.40 -16.65
C LEU A 261 -10.87 3.40 -16.91
N GLU A 262 -11.79 3.06 -17.82
CA GLU A 262 -12.94 3.91 -18.16
C GLU A 262 -13.82 4.18 -16.94
N TYR A 263 -14.17 3.13 -16.17
CA TYR A 263 -14.90 3.27 -14.91
C TYR A 263 -14.14 4.15 -13.90
N ARG A 264 -12.83 3.93 -13.79
CA ARG A 264 -11.96 4.63 -12.84
C ARG A 264 -11.94 6.13 -13.10
N VAL A 265 -11.56 6.55 -14.31
CA VAL A 265 -11.36 7.98 -14.64
C VAL A 265 -12.66 8.68 -15.06
N GLY A 266 -13.59 7.95 -15.69
CA GLY A 266 -14.82 8.51 -16.26
C GLY A 266 -15.99 8.59 -15.28
N SER A 267 -15.91 7.91 -14.12
CA SER A 267 -17.02 7.88 -13.16
C SER A 267 -16.55 7.92 -11.71
N TRP A 268 -15.66 7.01 -11.31
CA TRP A 268 -15.27 6.89 -9.91
C TRP A 268 -14.49 8.11 -9.40
N ASP A 269 -13.46 8.57 -10.12
CA ASP A 269 -12.61 9.70 -9.69
C ASP A 269 -13.42 11.00 -9.58
N GLU A 270 -14.40 11.21 -10.45
CA GLU A 270 -15.32 12.34 -10.40
C GLU A 270 -16.23 12.30 -9.17
N ALA A 271 -16.84 11.15 -8.91
CA ALA A 271 -17.72 10.95 -7.76
C ALA A 271 -16.97 11.18 -6.45
N PHE A 272 -15.75 10.63 -6.33
CA PHE A 272 -14.92 10.80 -5.14
C PHE A 272 -14.45 12.24 -4.95
N SER A 273 -13.94 12.88 -6.01
CA SER A 273 -13.53 14.29 -5.96
C SER A 273 -14.70 15.20 -5.52
N SER A 274 -15.89 14.97 -6.07
CA SER A 274 -17.10 15.69 -5.70
C SER A 274 -17.50 15.46 -4.25
N PHE A 275 -17.38 14.22 -3.75
CA PHE A 275 -17.66 13.87 -2.36
C PHE A 275 -16.73 14.61 -1.40
N ILE A 276 -15.42 14.54 -1.60
CA ILE A 276 -14.45 15.20 -0.71
C ILE A 276 -14.57 16.73 -0.76
N LYS A 277 -14.95 17.33 -1.89
CA LYS A 277 -15.26 18.77 -1.97
C LYS A 277 -16.50 19.17 -1.19
N LYS A 278 -17.55 18.34 -1.17
CA LYS A 278 -18.72 18.58 -0.31
C LYS A 278 -18.38 18.52 1.18
N LEU A 279 -17.43 17.66 1.56
CA LEU A 279 -16.90 17.64 2.94
C LEU A 279 -16.07 18.89 3.24
N GLU A 280 -15.15 19.24 2.33
CA GLU A 280 -14.26 20.41 2.46
C GLU A 280 -15.01 21.73 2.61
N ALA A 281 -16.18 21.86 1.99
CA ALA A 281 -17.04 23.02 2.14
C ALA A 281 -17.53 23.27 3.59
N ARG A 282 -17.43 22.25 4.47
CA ARG A 282 -17.88 22.33 5.87
C ARG A 282 -16.72 22.41 6.86
N LYS A 283 -15.70 21.56 6.67
CA LYS A 283 -14.47 21.52 7.48
C LYS A 283 -13.30 21.11 6.58
N PRO A 284 -12.06 21.50 6.90
CA PRO A 284 -10.89 20.95 6.23
C PRO A 284 -10.90 19.43 6.19
N VAL A 285 -10.32 18.84 5.15
CA VAL A 285 -10.33 17.39 4.92
C VAL A 285 -8.90 16.87 4.83
N VAL A 286 -8.67 15.73 5.47
CA VAL A 286 -7.52 14.86 5.26
C VAL A 286 -8.01 13.62 4.55
N VAL A 287 -7.52 13.37 3.33
CA VAL A 287 -7.72 12.11 2.61
C VAL A 287 -6.47 11.25 2.78
N CYS A 288 -6.63 9.99 3.16
CA CYS A 288 -5.54 9.03 3.27
C CYS A 288 -5.85 7.68 2.63
N GLY A 289 -4.82 7.02 2.08
CA GLY A 289 -4.90 5.66 1.58
C GLY A 289 -4.37 5.48 0.17
N ASP A 290 -4.69 4.33 -0.42
CA ASP A 290 -4.21 3.90 -1.73
C ASP A 290 -5.03 4.54 -2.86
N LEU A 291 -4.45 5.54 -3.51
CA LEU A 291 -5.04 6.22 -4.67
C LEU A 291 -4.81 5.47 -5.98
N ASN A 292 -4.05 4.38 -5.97
CA ASN A 292 -3.74 3.55 -7.13
C ASN A 292 -3.24 4.37 -8.33
N CYS A 293 -2.45 5.42 -8.07
CA CYS A 293 -1.85 6.26 -9.12
C CYS A 293 -0.50 6.80 -8.63
N ALA A 294 0.58 6.52 -9.37
CA ALA A 294 1.85 7.22 -9.20
C ALA A 294 1.82 8.51 -10.03
N ARG A 295 1.67 9.66 -9.38
CA ARG A 295 1.38 10.92 -10.08
C ARG A 295 2.51 11.38 -10.98
N GLN A 296 3.76 11.32 -10.51
CA GLN A 296 4.93 11.82 -11.23
C GLN A 296 5.91 10.71 -11.59
N SER A 297 6.82 10.97 -12.53
CA SER A 297 7.86 9.99 -12.88
C SER A 297 8.80 9.63 -11.72
N ILE A 298 8.93 10.53 -10.73
CA ILE A 298 9.67 10.28 -9.48
C ILE A 298 8.92 9.34 -8.53
N ASP A 299 7.62 9.14 -8.73
CA ASP A 299 6.76 8.30 -7.90
C ASP A 299 6.79 6.82 -8.32
N ILE A 300 7.58 6.45 -9.34
CA ILE A 300 7.61 5.09 -9.87
C ILE A 300 8.99 4.67 -10.36
N HIS A 301 9.37 3.42 -10.11
CA HIS A 301 10.53 2.82 -10.75
C HIS A 301 10.28 2.53 -12.25
N SER A 302 11.21 2.97 -13.10
CA SER A 302 11.14 2.76 -14.56
C SER A 302 9.87 3.35 -15.21
N PRO A 303 9.62 4.67 -15.10
CA PRO A 303 8.40 5.31 -15.62
C PRO A 303 8.19 5.07 -17.11
N LYS A 304 9.27 5.10 -17.90
CA LYS A 304 9.23 4.96 -19.37
C LYS A 304 8.63 3.62 -19.83
N THR A 305 8.83 2.55 -19.07
CA THR A 305 8.31 1.21 -19.41
C THR A 305 6.92 0.95 -18.84
N ASN A 306 6.42 1.85 -17.98
CA ASN A 306 5.16 1.67 -17.24
C ASN A 306 4.04 2.62 -17.69
N LEU A 307 4.23 3.38 -18.79
CA LEU A 307 3.24 4.35 -19.29
C LEU A 307 1.86 3.75 -19.65
N ARG A 308 1.74 2.43 -19.76
CA ARG A 308 0.49 1.70 -20.04
C ARG A 308 0.13 0.70 -18.93
N SER A 309 0.82 0.78 -17.80
CA SER A 309 0.53 -0.03 -16.62
C SER A 309 -0.56 0.67 -15.79
N ALA A 310 -1.51 -0.10 -15.25
CA ALA A 310 -2.49 0.44 -14.30
C ALA A 310 -1.78 1.11 -13.12
N GLY A 311 -2.25 2.31 -12.77
CA GLY A 311 -1.62 3.21 -11.80
C GLY A 311 -0.54 4.14 -12.35
N PHE A 312 -0.21 4.08 -13.65
CA PHE A 312 0.71 5.03 -14.29
C PHE A 312 0.35 5.34 -15.75
N THR A 313 -0.91 5.13 -16.13
CA THR A 313 -1.42 5.59 -17.43
C THR A 313 -1.47 7.11 -17.49
N GLN A 314 -1.53 7.68 -18.69
CA GLN A 314 -1.66 9.13 -18.83
C GLN A 314 -3.02 9.59 -18.29
N GLU A 315 -4.06 8.82 -18.59
CA GLU A 315 -5.45 9.03 -18.20
C GLU A 315 -5.62 9.07 -16.66
N GLU A 316 -5.01 8.14 -15.92
CA GLU A 316 -5.03 8.15 -14.46
C GLU A 316 -4.29 9.37 -13.88
N ARG A 317 -3.15 9.75 -14.46
CA ARG A 317 -2.37 10.91 -13.99
C ARG A 317 -3.06 12.23 -14.28
N ASP A 318 -3.69 12.36 -15.44
CA ASP A 318 -4.45 13.56 -15.81
C ASP A 318 -5.70 13.69 -14.94
N SER A 319 -6.41 12.58 -14.71
CA SER A 319 -7.51 12.52 -13.74
C SER A 319 -7.02 12.94 -12.34
N PHE A 320 -5.90 12.40 -11.86
CA PHE A 320 -5.33 12.80 -10.57
C PHE A 320 -5.00 14.30 -10.51
N GLN A 321 -4.35 14.83 -11.56
CA GLN A 321 -3.99 16.24 -11.65
C GLN A 321 -5.24 17.11 -11.60
N GLN A 322 -6.24 16.83 -12.42
CA GLN A 322 -7.49 17.59 -12.49
C GLN A 322 -8.31 17.50 -11.19
N ARG A 323 -8.51 16.29 -10.67
CA ARG A 323 -9.44 16.02 -9.57
C ARG A 323 -8.90 16.40 -8.19
N TYR A 324 -7.57 16.47 -8.05
CA TYR A 324 -6.92 16.75 -6.78
C TYR A 324 -6.03 17.99 -6.84
N MET A 325 -5.02 18.01 -7.71
CA MET A 325 -4.01 19.08 -7.68
C MET A 325 -4.58 20.42 -8.16
N ASP A 326 -5.22 20.44 -9.32
CA ASP A 326 -5.86 21.65 -9.88
C ASP A 326 -7.07 22.08 -9.04
N ALA A 327 -7.66 21.14 -8.30
CA ALA A 327 -8.71 21.40 -7.34
C ALA A 327 -8.19 21.95 -6.00
N GLY A 328 -6.89 22.17 -5.82
CA GLY A 328 -6.31 22.83 -4.64
C GLY A 328 -6.01 21.91 -3.45
N TRP A 329 -6.00 20.58 -3.66
CA TRP A 329 -5.54 19.64 -2.65
C TRP A 329 -4.00 19.61 -2.60
N VAL A 330 -3.45 19.48 -1.39
CA VAL A 330 -2.01 19.42 -1.17
C VAL A 330 -1.58 17.96 -1.00
N ASP A 331 -0.71 17.46 -1.89
CA ASP A 331 0.02 16.21 -1.71
C ASP A 331 1.09 16.41 -0.63
N ALA A 332 0.80 15.97 0.60
CA ALA A 332 1.61 16.28 1.77
C ALA A 332 3.07 15.83 1.61
N PHE A 333 3.27 14.59 1.15
CA PHE A 333 4.62 14.03 0.96
C PHE A 333 5.39 14.79 -0.10
N ARG A 334 4.78 15.05 -1.27
CA ARG A 334 5.49 15.74 -2.36
C ARG A 334 5.76 17.21 -2.04
N THR A 335 4.89 17.85 -1.26
CA THR A 335 5.09 19.23 -0.82
C THR A 335 6.23 19.32 0.20
N ARG A 336 6.35 18.36 1.11
CA ARG A 336 7.45 18.31 2.09
C ARG A 336 8.77 17.85 1.48
N TYR A 337 8.74 16.85 0.61
CA TYR A 337 9.93 16.21 0.03
C TYR A 337 9.89 16.24 -1.52
N PRO A 338 9.99 17.44 -2.13
CA PRO A 338 9.76 17.62 -3.57
C PRO A 338 10.70 16.80 -4.45
N GLU A 339 11.93 16.53 -4.00
CA GLU A 339 12.96 15.86 -4.78
C GLU A 339 13.23 14.41 -4.36
N HIS A 340 12.53 13.90 -3.35
CA HIS A 340 12.78 12.55 -2.83
C HIS A 340 11.84 11.54 -3.46
N THR A 341 12.35 10.34 -3.71
CA THR A 341 11.52 9.16 -3.96
C THR A 341 11.10 8.54 -2.64
N GLY A 342 9.82 8.26 -2.47
CA GLY A 342 9.29 7.52 -1.33
C GLY A 342 8.23 6.55 -1.82
N TYR A 343 8.66 5.36 -2.28
CA TYR A 343 7.71 4.35 -2.74
C TYR A 343 6.93 3.80 -1.55
N THR A 344 5.68 3.45 -1.78
CA THR A 344 4.78 2.92 -0.77
C THR A 344 4.30 1.52 -1.12
N TYR A 345 4.48 1.09 -2.38
CA TYR A 345 4.10 -0.20 -2.93
C TYR A 345 5.28 -0.89 -3.64
N TRP A 346 5.41 -2.20 -3.45
CA TRP A 346 6.34 -3.05 -4.20
C TRP A 346 5.71 -4.39 -4.52
N SER A 347 5.63 -4.73 -5.81
CA SER A 347 5.13 -6.05 -6.22
C SER A 347 5.92 -7.18 -5.55
N TYR A 348 5.19 -8.16 -5.00
CA TYR A 348 5.79 -9.41 -4.53
C TYR A 348 6.51 -10.17 -5.65
N ARG A 349 6.08 -10.00 -6.90
CA ARG A 349 6.73 -10.62 -8.06
C ARG A 349 8.16 -10.15 -8.14
N PHE A 350 9.09 -11.09 -8.28
CA PHE A 350 10.52 -10.80 -8.35
C PHE A 350 11.11 -10.11 -7.10
N ASN A 351 10.41 -10.09 -5.95
CA ASN A 351 10.92 -9.49 -4.72
C ASN A 351 11.41 -8.04 -4.93
N LEU A 352 10.54 -7.17 -5.46
CA LEU A 352 10.93 -5.81 -5.83
C LEU A 352 11.25 -4.91 -4.63
N ARG A 353 10.66 -5.21 -3.46
CA ARG A 353 10.91 -4.46 -2.22
C ARG A 353 12.38 -4.50 -1.81
N ALA A 354 13.01 -5.68 -1.84
CA ALA A 354 14.42 -5.84 -1.52
C ALA A 354 15.39 -5.08 -2.45
N ARG A 355 14.91 -4.67 -3.64
CA ARG A 355 15.68 -3.90 -4.64
C ARG A 355 15.22 -2.44 -4.74
N ASN A 356 14.33 -2.03 -3.85
CA ASN A 356 13.61 -0.76 -3.85
C ASN A 356 13.07 -0.35 -5.24
N LYS A 357 12.45 -1.30 -5.96
CA LYS A 357 11.81 -1.05 -7.25
C LYS A 357 10.30 -0.90 -7.07
N GLY A 358 9.90 0.24 -6.50
CA GLY A 358 8.54 0.48 -6.04
C GLY A 358 7.79 1.58 -6.80
N TRP A 359 6.59 1.85 -6.30
CA TRP A 359 5.66 2.87 -6.74
C TRP A 359 5.12 3.60 -5.51
N ARG A 360 4.86 4.90 -5.59
CA ARG A 360 4.14 5.66 -4.57
C ARG A 360 2.68 5.72 -4.98
N LEU A 361 1.85 4.89 -4.35
CA LEU A 361 0.42 4.75 -4.63
C LEU A 361 -0.45 5.24 -3.48
N ASP A 362 0.14 5.37 -2.29
CA ASP A 362 -0.54 5.76 -1.06
C ASP A 362 -0.20 7.22 -0.74
N TYR A 363 -1.21 7.96 -0.28
CA TYR A 363 -1.11 9.42 -0.13
C TYR A 363 -1.77 9.89 1.17
N PHE A 364 -1.28 11.02 1.65
CA PHE A 364 -2.08 11.99 2.39
C PHE A 364 -2.32 13.20 1.48
N LEU A 365 -3.57 13.43 1.09
CA LEU A 365 -4.00 14.67 0.45
C LEU A 365 -4.73 15.52 1.50
N VAL A 366 -4.34 16.79 1.65
CA VAL A 366 -4.95 17.68 2.65
C VAL A 366 -5.54 18.90 2.00
N SER A 367 -6.63 19.43 2.57
CA SER A 367 -7.12 20.76 2.24
C SER A 367 -6.00 21.78 2.40
N GLY A 368 -5.88 22.73 1.46
CA GLY A 368 -4.84 23.75 1.51
C GLY A 368 -4.86 24.58 2.82
N SER A 369 -6.04 24.81 3.38
CA SER A 369 -6.23 25.49 4.68
C SER A 369 -5.64 24.72 5.87
N LEU A 370 -5.48 23.40 5.78
CA LEU A 370 -4.94 22.56 6.85
C LEU A 370 -3.42 22.36 6.73
N TRP A 371 -2.84 22.61 5.56
CA TRP A 371 -1.41 22.40 5.32
C TRP A 371 -0.48 23.11 6.32
N PRO A 372 -0.72 24.39 6.72
CA PRO A 372 0.12 25.05 7.73
C PRO A 372 0.17 24.31 9.08
N SER A 373 -0.88 23.54 9.41
CA SER A 373 -0.96 22.74 10.63
C SER A 373 -0.32 21.36 10.50
N VAL A 374 0.06 20.93 9.30
CA VAL A 374 0.77 19.65 9.09
C VAL A 374 2.20 19.76 9.61
N TYR A 375 2.44 19.12 10.74
CA TYR A 375 3.75 19.07 11.38
C TYR A 375 4.68 18.10 10.67
N ASP A 376 4.22 16.88 10.39
CA ASP A 376 5.03 15.83 9.77
C ASP A 376 4.24 14.96 8.79
N VAL A 377 4.94 14.39 7.83
CA VAL A 377 4.44 13.36 6.90
C VAL A 377 5.56 12.37 6.61
N PHE A 378 5.32 11.08 6.76
CA PHE A 378 6.40 10.08 6.69
C PHE A 378 5.94 8.73 6.17
N HIS A 379 6.87 7.97 5.61
CA HIS A 379 6.65 6.58 5.17
C HIS A 379 7.44 5.62 6.04
N LEU A 380 6.84 4.47 6.39
CA LEU A 380 7.45 3.46 7.24
C LEU A 380 7.93 2.26 6.40
N HIS A 381 8.91 2.50 5.52
CA HIS A 381 9.41 1.52 4.54
C HIS A 381 9.93 0.21 5.17
N ASP A 382 10.28 0.23 6.46
CA ASP A 382 10.76 -0.90 7.24
C ASP A 382 9.63 -1.83 7.74
N VAL A 383 8.39 -1.35 7.78
CA VAL A 383 7.24 -2.14 8.24
C VAL A 383 6.79 -3.11 7.16
N MET A 384 6.97 -4.41 7.43
CA MET A 384 6.65 -5.50 6.51
C MET A 384 5.23 -6.06 6.73
N GLY A 385 4.85 -7.05 5.93
CA GLY A 385 3.59 -7.79 6.06
C GLY A 385 2.67 -7.64 4.84
N SER A 386 2.60 -6.43 4.30
CA SER A 386 1.91 -6.06 3.06
C SER A 386 2.91 -5.73 1.93
N ASP A 387 2.45 -5.76 0.68
CA ASP A 387 3.17 -5.18 -0.46
C ASP A 387 3.16 -3.65 -0.43
N HIS A 388 2.32 -3.06 0.43
CA HIS A 388 2.40 -1.66 0.81
C HIS A 388 3.12 -1.46 2.17
N CYS A 389 3.69 -0.28 2.40
CA CYS A 389 4.12 0.17 3.72
C CYS A 389 3.12 1.18 4.32
N PRO A 390 3.04 1.33 5.65
CA PRO A 390 2.26 2.38 6.28
C PRO A 390 2.82 3.77 6.01
N LEU A 391 1.94 4.76 6.02
CA LEU A 391 2.27 6.18 6.00
C LEU A 391 1.74 6.82 7.27
N GLY A 392 2.34 7.94 7.68
CA GLY A 392 1.87 8.76 8.78
C GLY A 392 1.80 10.24 8.43
N LEU A 393 0.85 10.92 9.09
CA LEU A 393 0.67 12.36 9.07
C LEU A 393 0.45 12.83 10.51
N THR A 394 1.19 13.84 10.95
CA THR A 394 0.95 14.50 12.23
C THR A 394 0.44 15.92 11.96
N VAL A 395 -0.74 16.24 12.49
CA VAL A 395 -1.38 17.55 12.38
C VAL A 395 -1.48 18.18 13.76
N ARG A 396 -1.14 19.46 13.89
CA ARG A 396 -1.41 20.25 15.10
C ARG A 396 -2.89 20.64 15.11
N LEU A 397 -3.52 20.49 16.27
CA LEU A 397 -4.94 20.76 16.49
C LEU A 397 -5.19 22.17 17.06
N ASP A 398 -4.14 22.82 17.56
CA ASP A 398 -4.23 24.17 18.14
C ASP A 398 -4.37 25.26 17.06
N GLU A 399 -5.39 26.11 17.22
CA GLU A 399 -5.43 27.42 16.58
C GLU A 399 -4.46 28.38 17.31
N GLU A 400 -3.18 28.36 16.97
CA GLU A 400 -2.45 29.63 16.98
C GLU A 400 -2.62 30.27 15.60
N LYS A 401 -3.76 30.97 15.45
CA LYS A 401 -3.82 32.10 14.53
C LYS A 401 -2.77 33.10 15.03
N GLY A 402 -1.53 32.95 14.57
CA GLY A 402 -0.49 33.95 14.75
C GLY A 402 -1.03 35.28 14.22
N GLY A 403 -1.13 36.26 15.13
CA GLY A 403 -1.52 37.63 14.83
C GLY A 403 -0.47 38.40 14.05
#